data_AF-A0AAD3T043-F1
#
_entry.id   AF-A0AAD3T043-F1
#
_cell.length_a   1.000
_cell.length_b   1.000
_cell.length_c   1.000
_cell.angle_alpha   90.00
_cell.angle_beta   90.00
_cell.angle_gamma   90.00
#
_symmetry.space_group_name_H-M   'P 1'
#
loop_
_entity.id
_entity.type
_entity.pdbx_description
1 polymer ?
#
loop_
_entity_poly.entity_id
_entity_poly.type
_entity_poly.pdbx_seq_one_letter_code
_entity_poly.pdbx_strand_id
1 'polypeptide(L)'
;MAATAIECPTLRRGSSTSLFSSKWRASAKNMARIHLLHSATRASLSVDDENRGSKELGLFALRKKIEDAVIRAETLAPTALELEETKRIRGEKLMREYNLWDDPAKSNEILVDLAVTVKVVDALKDLKYKAEEAKLITELADTDAVNCRLFKQAYKASVDVCKSLDEYEMSKLLKGSFDMQGASLFIRA
;
A
#
# COMPACT_ATOMS: atom_id res chain seq x y z
N MET A 1 -15.46 29.90 -54.96
CA MET A 1 -13.99 29.95 -54.83
C MET A 1 -13.65 31.31 -54.24
N ALA A 2 -12.99 31.51 -53.11
CA ALA A 2 -12.38 30.65 -52.10
C ALA A 2 -12.47 31.39 -50.75
N ALA A 3 -12.45 30.63 -49.67
CA ALA A 3 -12.56 31.10 -48.29
C ALA A 3 -11.30 31.87 -47.83
N THR A 4 -11.52 32.98 -47.14
CA THR A 4 -10.51 33.71 -46.37
C THR A 4 -10.19 32.96 -45.08
N ALA A 5 -8.94 32.52 -44.95
CA ALA A 5 -8.37 31.94 -43.73
C ALA A 5 -8.07 33.05 -42.70
N ILE A 6 -8.54 32.87 -41.48
CA ILE A 6 -8.10 33.62 -40.30
C ILE A 6 -7.35 32.63 -39.42
N GLU A 7 -6.02 32.74 -39.41
CA GLU A 7 -5.15 32.10 -38.43
C GLU A 7 -4.98 33.01 -37.22
N CYS A 8 -5.08 32.44 -36.01
CA CYS A 8 -4.41 32.87 -34.77
C CYS A 8 -4.71 31.82 -33.66
N PRO A 9 -3.94 31.76 -32.55
CA PRO A 9 -2.64 31.12 -32.46
C PRO A 9 -2.64 29.90 -31.52
N THR A 10 -1.66 29.02 -31.71
CA THR A 10 -1.39 27.84 -30.90
C THR A 10 -1.09 28.17 -29.44
N LEU A 11 -1.98 27.75 -28.52
CA LEU A 11 -1.75 27.77 -27.08
C LEU A 11 -1.14 26.42 -26.66
N ARG A 12 0.19 26.43 -26.50
CA ARG A 12 1.01 25.28 -26.13
C ARG A 12 0.68 24.86 -24.69
N ARG A 13 -0.19 23.87 -24.51
CA ARG A 13 -0.44 23.23 -23.21
C ARG A 13 0.76 22.34 -22.86
N GLY A 14 1.60 22.84 -21.96
CA GLY A 14 2.64 22.04 -21.31
C GLY A 14 2.00 21.09 -20.31
N SER A 15 1.89 19.82 -20.66
CA SER A 15 1.50 18.74 -19.75
C SER A 15 2.75 18.29 -18.99
N SER A 16 3.01 18.86 -17.82
CA SER A 16 4.02 18.35 -16.89
C SER A 16 3.39 17.27 -16.01
N THR A 17 3.39 16.03 -16.47
CA THR A 17 3.17 14.85 -15.62
C THR A 17 4.45 14.58 -14.84
N SER A 18 4.55 15.13 -13.62
CA SER A 18 5.62 14.77 -12.68
C SER A 18 5.28 13.45 -12.01
N LEU A 19 5.74 12.33 -12.60
CA LEU A 19 5.86 11.07 -11.86
C LEU A 19 7.01 11.21 -10.86
N PHE A 20 6.69 11.22 -9.57
CA PHE A 20 7.67 11.04 -8.50
C PHE A 20 8.25 9.61 -8.60
N SER A 21 9.41 9.47 -9.24
CA SER A 21 10.22 8.26 -9.15
C SER A 21 11.49 8.53 -8.35
N SER A 22 11.50 8.17 -7.06
CA SER A 22 12.72 8.16 -6.25
C SER A 22 13.53 6.90 -6.56
N LYS A 23 14.42 6.98 -7.56
CA LYS A 23 15.39 5.93 -7.87
C LYS A 23 16.55 5.97 -6.86
N TRP A 24 16.53 5.09 -5.88
CA TRP A 24 17.70 4.82 -5.04
C TRP A 24 18.65 3.90 -5.80
N ARG A 25 19.85 4.40 -6.12
CA ARG A 25 20.91 3.67 -6.82
C ARG A 25 21.75 2.91 -5.79
N ALA A 26 21.59 1.59 -5.71
CA ALA A 26 22.44 0.74 -4.89
C ALA A 26 23.79 0.50 -5.60
N SER A 27 24.88 0.84 -4.90
CA SER A 27 26.26 0.63 -5.37
C SER A 27 26.64 -0.84 -5.22
N ALA A 28 26.89 -1.53 -6.33
CA ALA A 28 27.52 -2.86 -6.32
C ALA A 28 28.98 -2.75 -5.88
N LYS A 29 29.40 -3.57 -4.91
CA LYS A 29 30.82 -3.77 -4.57
C LYS A 29 31.19 -5.23 -4.78
N ASN A 30 32.30 -5.41 -5.49
CA ASN A 30 32.83 -6.65 -6.04
C ASN A 30 33.13 -7.72 -4.97
N MET A 31 32.85 -8.97 -5.34
CA MET A 31 33.21 -10.17 -4.60
C MET A 31 34.59 -10.64 -5.07
N ALA A 32 35.57 -10.75 -4.16
CA ALA A 32 36.88 -11.32 -4.46
C ALA A 32 37.28 -12.39 -3.42
N ARG A 33 37.38 -13.62 -3.96
CA ARG A 33 38.14 -14.82 -3.57
C ARG A 33 38.51 -15.10 -2.10
N ILE A 34 38.05 -16.29 -1.70
CA ILE A 34 38.42 -17.15 -0.59
C ILE A 34 39.88 -17.61 -0.71
N HIS A 35 40.64 -17.57 0.39
CA HIS A 35 41.72 -18.52 0.65
C HIS A 35 41.62 -19.04 2.10
N LEU A 36 41.49 -20.36 2.18
CA LEU A 36 41.42 -21.22 3.36
C LEU A 36 42.83 -21.43 3.94
N LEU A 37 43.04 -21.31 5.25
CA LEU A 37 44.06 -22.05 6.01
C LEU A 37 43.65 -22.16 7.50
N HIS A 38 43.90 -23.32 8.08
CA HIS A 38 43.30 -23.86 9.31
C HIS A 38 44.00 -23.49 10.64
N SER A 39 43.22 -23.65 11.72
CA SER A 39 43.58 -24.07 13.10
C SER A 39 43.98 -23.03 14.16
N ALA A 40 43.00 -22.67 15.00
CA ALA A 40 43.18 -22.57 16.46
C ALA A 40 41.81 -22.70 17.15
N THR A 41 41.55 -23.86 17.78
CA THR A 41 40.37 -24.06 18.64
C THR A 41 40.59 -23.28 19.94
N ARG A 42 40.30 -21.97 19.91
CA ARG A 42 40.09 -21.20 21.12
C ARG A 42 38.63 -21.41 21.53
N ALA A 43 38.41 -22.05 22.67
CA ALA A 43 37.11 -22.08 23.32
C ALA A 43 36.74 -20.64 23.73
N SER A 44 36.09 -19.92 22.82
CA SER A 44 35.37 -18.70 23.14
C SER A 44 34.05 -19.13 23.77
N LEU A 45 34.00 -19.07 25.11
CA LEU A 45 32.73 -18.99 25.84
C LEU A 45 31.95 -17.84 25.21
N SER A 46 30.88 -18.15 24.49
CA SER A 46 30.14 -17.14 23.75
C SER A 46 29.38 -16.27 24.74
N VAL A 47 29.73 -14.99 24.79
CA VAL A 47 28.90 -13.93 25.40
C VAL A 47 27.68 -13.72 24.50
N ASP A 48 26.86 -14.74 24.33
CA ASP A 48 25.71 -14.74 23.42
C ASP A 48 24.39 -14.99 24.16
N ASP A 49 24.44 -15.01 25.50
CA ASP A 49 23.26 -15.22 26.36
C ASP A 49 22.47 -13.92 26.57
N GLU A 50 23.13 -12.78 26.81
CA GLU A 50 22.43 -11.48 26.97
C GLU A 50 21.74 -10.99 25.69
N ASN A 51 22.27 -11.35 24.52
CA ASN A 51 21.68 -10.98 23.23
C ASN A 51 20.51 -11.90 22.86
N ARG A 52 20.36 -13.07 23.51
CA ARG A 52 19.26 -14.01 23.26
C ARG A 52 17.93 -13.44 23.73
N GLY A 53 17.88 -12.96 24.97
CA GLY A 53 16.69 -12.30 25.53
C GLY A 53 16.31 -11.05 24.75
N SER A 54 17.27 -10.23 24.32
CA SER A 54 17.00 -9.04 23.50
C SER A 54 16.45 -9.38 22.11
N LYS A 55 16.93 -10.46 21.48
CA LYS A 55 16.41 -10.97 20.20
C LYS A 55 15.01 -11.56 20.34
N GLU A 56 14.76 -12.30 21.42
CA GLU A 56 13.47 -12.95 21.72
C GLU A 56 12.39 -11.93 22.08
N LEU A 57 12.73 -10.91 22.89
CA LEU A 57 11.86 -9.77 23.17
C LEU A 57 11.57 -8.94 21.90
N GLY A 58 12.58 -8.76 21.05
CA GLY A 58 12.42 -8.10 19.75
C GLY A 58 11.46 -8.87 18.82
N LEU A 59 11.54 -10.20 18.82
CA LEU A 59 10.64 -11.08 18.06
C LEU A 59 9.21 -11.01 18.59
N PHE A 60 9.02 -11.05 19.91
CA PHE A 60 7.71 -10.92 20.54
C PHE A 60 7.05 -9.58 20.22
N ALA A 61 7.81 -8.47 20.29
CA ALA A 61 7.31 -7.16 19.92
C ALA A 61 6.91 -7.09 18.43
N LEU A 62 7.66 -7.76 17.55
CA LEU A 62 7.36 -7.84 16.13
C LEU A 62 6.08 -8.64 15.86
N ARG A 63 5.96 -9.80 16.51
CA ARG A 63 4.79 -10.66 16.47
C ARG A 63 3.53 -9.89 16.87
N LYS A 64 3.56 -9.22 18.02
CA LYS A 64 2.43 -8.42 18.50
C LYS A 64 2.00 -7.36 17.48
N LYS A 65 2.94 -6.68 16.83
CA LYS A 65 2.62 -5.69 15.78
C LYS A 65 1.96 -6.30 14.56
N ILE A 66 2.35 -7.52 14.18
CA ILE A 66 1.72 -8.25 13.07
C ILE A 66 0.29 -8.63 13.47
N GLU A 67 0.12 -9.22 14.66
CA GLU A 67 -1.20 -9.59 15.19
C GLU A 67 -2.14 -8.39 15.28
N ASP A 68 -1.69 -7.26 15.84
CA ASP A 68 -2.47 -6.02 15.93
C ASP A 68 -2.90 -5.51 14.55
N ALA A 69 -2.02 -5.60 13.54
CA ALA A 69 -2.33 -5.21 12.17
C ALA A 69 -3.34 -6.17 11.50
N VAL A 70 -3.18 -7.48 11.71
CA VAL A 70 -4.10 -8.50 11.19
C VAL A 70 -5.48 -8.34 11.82
N ILE A 71 -5.58 -8.20 13.14
CA ILE A 71 -6.86 -8.00 13.86
C ILE A 71 -7.55 -6.72 13.35
N ARG A 72 -6.80 -5.64 13.14
CA ARG A 72 -7.34 -4.40 12.59
C ARG A 72 -7.89 -4.59 11.17
N ALA A 73 -7.19 -5.33 10.33
CA ALA A 73 -7.67 -5.65 8.98
C ALA A 73 -8.89 -6.57 9.00
N GLU A 74 -8.89 -7.63 9.81
CA GLU A 74 -10.01 -8.57 9.95
C GLU A 74 -11.29 -7.88 10.44
N THR A 75 -11.16 -6.86 11.29
CA THR A 75 -12.31 -6.10 11.82
C THR A 75 -12.86 -5.07 10.82
N LEU A 76 -12.00 -4.41 10.03
CA LEU A 76 -12.41 -3.29 9.19
C LEU A 76 -12.60 -3.66 7.71
N ALA A 77 -11.75 -4.53 7.16
CA ALA A 77 -11.75 -4.87 5.74
C ALA A 77 -13.07 -5.50 5.24
N PRO A 78 -13.75 -6.40 5.98
CA PRO A 78 -15.00 -7.00 5.51
C PRO A 78 -16.11 -5.97 5.29
N THR A 79 -16.32 -5.09 6.27
CA THR A 79 -17.32 -4.02 6.19
C THR A 79 -16.98 -3.00 5.11
N ALA A 80 -15.70 -2.63 4.98
CA ALA A 80 -15.21 -1.77 3.92
C ALA A 80 -15.45 -2.37 2.53
N LEU A 81 -15.16 -3.66 2.36
CA LEU A 81 -15.32 -4.39 1.11
C LEU A 81 -16.79 -4.49 0.71
N GLU A 82 -17.68 -4.86 1.63
CA GLU A 82 -19.12 -4.92 1.38
C GLU A 82 -19.67 -3.56 0.92
N LEU A 83 -19.28 -2.48 1.58
CA LEU A 83 -19.72 -1.13 1.24
C LEU A 83 -19.24 -0.68 -0.15
N GLU A 84 -18.03 -1.03 -0.55
CA GLU A 84 -17.52 -0.68 -1.89
C GLU A 84 -18.06 -1.61 -2.99
N GLU A 85 -18.30 -2.90 -2.69
CA GLU A 85 -18.94 -3.82 -3.62
C GLU A 85 -20.39 -3.43 -3.92
N THR A 86 -21.15 -2.98 -2.91
CA THR A 86 -22.51 -2.46 -3.14
C THR A 86 -22.53 -1.20 -4.00
N LYS A 87 -21.53 -0.31 -3.84
CA LYS A 87 -21.35 0.85 -4.73
C LYS A 87 -21.00 0.43 -6.15
N ARG A 88 -20.09 -0.54 -6.31
CA ARG A 88 -19.74 -1.10 -7.62
C ARG A 88 -20.97 -1.64 -8.33
N ILE A 89 -21.76 -2.48 -7.66
CA ILE A 89 -23.00 -3.05 -8.20
C ILE A 89 -23.99 -1.95 -8.62
N ARG A 90 -24.13 -0.90 -7.82
CA ARG A 90 -24.98 0.25 -8.16
C ARG A 90 -24.48 0.96 -9.43
N GLY A 91 -23.18 1.21 -9.55
CA GLY A 91 -22.60 1.82 -10.74
C GLY A 91 -22.76 0.96 -11.99
N GLU A 92 -22.52 -0.35 -11.87
CA GLU A 92 -22.74 -1.31 -12.96
C GLU A 92 -24.21 -1.38 -13.39
N LYS A 93 -25.15 -1.24 -12.44
CA LYS A 93 -26.58 -1.16 -12.73
C LYS A 93 -26.91 0.12 -13.52
N LEU A 94 -26.41 1.28 -13.08
CA LEU A 94 -26.60 2.54 -13.79
C LEU A 94 -26.07 2.48 -15.22
N MET A 95 -24.92 1.85 -15.47
CA MET A 95 -24.39 1.65 -16.82
C MET A 95 -25.31 0.83 -17.74
N ARG A 96 -26.15 -0.06 -17.19
CA ARG A 96 -27.10 -0.86 -17.97
C ARG A 96 -28.39 -0.10 -18.26
N GLU A 97 -28.81 0.76 -17.34
CA GLU A 97 -30.09 1.49 -17.41
C GLU A 97 -29.96 2.83 -18.13
N TYR A 98 -28.78 3.46 -18.08
CA TYR A 98 -28.52 4.77 -18.66
C TYR A 98 -27.85 4.67 -20.03
N ASN A 99 -28.35 5.39 -21.02
CA ASN A 99 -27.72 5.48 -22.33
C ASN A 99 -26.54 6.47 -22.27
N LEU A 100 -25.31 5.94 -22.35
CA LEU A 100 -24.09 6.72 -22.20
C LEU A 100 -23.84 7.74 -23.34
N TRP A 101 -24.64 7.70 -24.40
CA TRP A 101 -24.52 8.62 -25.54
C TRP A 101 -25.36 9.89 -25.41
N ASP A 102 -26.28 9.95 -24.44
CA ASP A 102 -27.21 11.08 -24.28
C ASP A 102 -26.51 12.32 -23.72
N ASP A 103 -25.62 12.15 -22.73
CA ASP A 103 -24.81 13.21 -22.14
C ASP A 103 -23.37 12.72 -21.89
N PRO A 104 -22.41 13.07 -22.76
CA PRO A 104 -21.02 12.66 -22.62
C PRO A 104 -20.36 13.11 -21.30
N ALA A 105 -20.78 14.25 -20.72
CA ALA A 105 -20.20 14.74 -19.48
C ALA A 105 -20.61 13.85 -18.30
N LYS A 106 -21.91 13.56 -18.20
CA LYS A 106 -22.46 12.65 -17.18
C LYS A 106 -21.95 11.22 -17.35
N SER A 107 -21.83 10.74 -18.58
CA SER A 107 -21.25 9.43 -18.86
C SER A 107 -19.81 9.30 -18.39
N ASN A 108 -19.00 10.33 -18.62
CA ASN A 108 -17.61 10.34 -18.16
C ASN A 108 -17.53 10.32 -16.63
N GLU A 109 -18.38 11.06 -15.93
CA GLU A 109 -18.49 11.03 -14.46
C GLU A 109 -18.80 9.60 -13.96
N ILE A 110 -19.84 8.96 -14.49
CA ILE A 110 -20.24 7.59 -14.11
C ILE A 110 -19.09 6.59 -14.34
N LEU A 111 -18.42 6.67 -15.48
CA LEU A 111 -17.31 5.77 -15.82
C LEU A 111 -16.09 5.99 -14.93
N VAL A 112 -15.77 7.24 -14.60
CA VAL A 112 -14.66 7.58 -13.69
C VAL A 112 -14.97 7.06 -12.29
N ASP A 113 -16.17 7.30 -11.77
CA ASP A 113 -16.58 6.84 -10.44
C ASP A 113 -16.57 5.32 -10.33
N LEU A 114 -17.05 4.62 -11.35
CA LEU A 114 -17.01 3.15 -11.38
C LEU A 114 -15.56 2.64 -11.45
N ALA A 115 -14.71 3.24 -12.29
CA ALA A 115 -13.31 2.85 -12.39
C ALA A 115 -12.55 3.07 -11.08
N VAL A 116 -12.84 4.16 -10.35
CA VAL A 116 -12.30 4.40 -9.01
C VAL A 116 -12.80 3.34 -8.03
N THR A 117 -14.10 3.04 -8.03
CA THR A 117 -14.70 2.05 -7.11
C THR A 117 -14.14 0.64 -7.34
N VAL A 118 -13.97 0.21 -8.59
CA VAL A 118 -13.38 -1.10 -8.94
C VAL A 118 -11.96 -1.22 -8.38
N LYS A 119 -11.12 -0.19 -8.58
CA LYS A 119 -9.76 -0.18 -8.02
C LYS A 119 -9.74 -0.29 -6.51
N VAL A 120 -10.68 0.36 -5.82
CA VAL A 120 -10.81 0.27 -4.37
C VAL A 120 -11.23 -1.14 -3.93
N VAL A 121 -12.19 -1.75 -4.61
CA VAL A 121 -12.61 -3.14 -4.34
C VAL A 121 -11.44 -4.11 -4.52
N ASP A 122 -10.67 -3.96 -5.60
CA ASP A 122 -9.50 -4.81 -5.86
C ASP A 122 -8.43 -4.61 -4.77
N ALA A 123 -8.13 -3.36 -4.39
CA ALA A 123 -7.20 -3.08 -3.31
C ALA A 123 -7.64 -3.65 -1.95
N LEU A 124 -8.94 -3.65 -1.65
CA LEU A 124 -9.48 -4.26 -0.43
C LEU A 124 -9.38 -5.79 -0.44
N LYS A 125 -9.55 -6.41 -1.61
CA LYS A 125 -9.34 -7.86 -1.78
C LYS A 125 -7.88 -8.23 -1.61
N ASP A 126 -6.97 -7.45 -2.17
CA ASP A 126 -5.52 -7.62 -2.00
C ASP A 126 -5.11 -7.42 -0.53
N LEU A 127 -5.68 -6.43 0.16
CA LEU A 127 -5.46 -6.20 1.59
C LEU A 127 -5.89 -7.42 2.41
N LYS A 128 -7.07 -7.98 2.11
CA LYS A 128 -7.56 -9.20 2.78
C LYS A 128 -6.59 -10.37 2.56
N TYR A 129 -6.13 -10.56 1.32
CA TYR A 129 -5.15 -11.60 1.01
C TYR A 129 -3.84 -11.42 1.80
N LYS A 130 -3.29 -10.20 1.84
CA LYS A 130 -2.06 -9.92 2.58
C LYS A 130 -2.20 -10.09 4.10
N ALA A 131 -3.37 -9.78 4.65
CA ALA A 131 -3.65 -10.01 6.07
C ALA A 131 -3.66 -11.51 6.39
N GLU A 132 -4.31 -12.32 5.55
CA GLU A 132 -4.30 -13.79 5.68
C GLU A 132 -2.88 -14.36 5.48
N GLU A 133 -2.11 -13.85 4.51
CA GLU A 133 -0.71 -14.24 4.32
C GLU A 133 0.13 -13.95 5.58
N ALA A 134 0.02 -12.73 6.14
CA ALA A 134 0.75 -12.34 7.35
C ALA A 134 0.39 -13.22 8.55
N LYS A 135 -0.89 -13.57 8.70
CA LYS A 135 -1.39 -14.47 9.73
C LYS A 135 -0.78 -15.87 9.60
N LEU A 136 -0.92 -16.50 8.45
CA LEU A 136 -0.43 -17.86 8.19
C LEU A 136 1.09 -17.95 8.32
N ILE A 137 1.84 -16.94 7.85
CA ILE A 137 3.31 -16.90 8.02
C ILE A 137 3.68 -16.79 9.50
N THR A 138 2.92 -16.02 10.29
CA THR A 138 3.17 -15.87 11.74
C THR A 138 2.88 -17.18 12.47
N GLU A 139 1.75 -17.84 12.17
CA GLU A 139 1.42 -19.16 12.71
C GLU A 139 2.50 -20.21 12.35
N LEU A 140 3.00 -20.20 11.10
CA LEU A 140 4.09 -21.07 10.69
C LEU A 140 5.39 -20.76 11.44
N ALA A 141 5.74 -19.47 11.58
CA ALA A 141 6.94 -19.04 12.28
C ALA A 141 6.91 -19.35 13.78
N ASP A 142 5.73 -19.45 14.39
CA ASP A 142 5.56 -19.88 15.78
C ASP A 142 5.85 -21.37 15.98
N THR A 143 5.57 -22.21 14.97
CA THR A 143 5.86 -23.66 15.03
C THR A 143 7.34 -23.99 14.80
N ASP A 144 8.06 -23.14 14.07
CA ASP A 144 9.48 -23.29 13.75
C ASP A 144 10.29 -22.29 14.58
N ALA A 145 10.66 -22.73 15.80
CA ALA A 145 11.02 -21.91 16.98
C ALA A 145 11.99 -20.72 16.81
N VAL A 146 12.64 -20.52 15.66
CA VAL A 146 13.55 -19.39 15.42
C VAL A 146 13.60 -18.94 13.94
N ASN A 147 12.50 -18.94 13.19
CA ASN A 147 12.57 -18.50 11.79
C ASN A 147 12.42 -16.96 11.63
N CYS A 148 13.45 -16.21 12.04
CA CYS A 148 13.52 -14.75 11.92
C CYS A 148 13.27 -14.21 10.49
N ARG A 149 13.44 -15.05 9.45
CA ARG A 149 13.16 -14.68 8.06
C ARG A 149 11.65 -14.63 7.79
N LEU A 150 10.90 -15.61 8.29
CA LEU A 150 9.45 -15.65 8.16
C LEU A 150 8.80 -14.48 8.90
N PHE A 151 9.23 -14.18 10.13
CA PHE A 151 8.73 -13.00 10.85
C PHE A 151 8.98 -11.68 10.12
N LYS A 152 10.12 -11.53 9.43
CA LYS A 152 10.37 -10.35 8.59
C LYS A 152 9.42 -10.28 7.39
N GLN A 153 9.08 -11.43 6.80
CA GLN A 153 8.11 -11.49 5.70
C GLN A 153 6.70 -11.14 6.19
N ALA A 154 6.25 -11.75 7.29
CA ALA A 154 4.97 -11.45 7.93
C ALA A 154 4.87 -9.97 8.32
N TYR A 155 5.93 -9.39 8.88
CA TYR A 155 5.99 -7.97 9.19
C TYR A 155 5.89 -7.08 7.95
N LYS A 156 6.57 -7.44 6.86
CA LYS A 156 6.46 -6.68 5.61
C LYS A 156 5.02 -6.71 5.08
N ALA A 157 4.39 -7.89 5.09
CA ALA A 157 2.99 -8.02 4.71
C ALA A 157 2.06 -7.21 5.64
N SER A 158 2.31 -7.22 6.96
CA SER A 158 1.52 -6.45 7.92
C SER A 158 1.67 -4.94 7.76
N VAL A 159 2.87 -4.46 7.39
CA VAL A 159 3.11 -3.04 7.05
C VAL A 159 2.35 -2.64 5.80
N ASP A 160 2.37 -3.48 4.76
CA ASP A 160 1.59 -3.24 3.55
C ASP A 160 0.07 -3.18 3.86
N VAL A 161 -0.42 -4.09 4.72
CA VAL A 161 -1.82 -4.09 5.18
C VAL A 161 -2.17 -2.78 5.89
N CYS A 162 -1.35 -2.35 6.86
CA CYS A 162 -1.56 -1.08 7.56
C CYS A 162 -1.61 0.08 6.58
N LYS A 163 -0.62 0.19 5.69
CA LYS A 163 -0.55 1.28 4.71
C LYS A 163 -1.79 1.33 3.82
N SER A 164 -2.22 0.20 3.28
CA SER A 164 -3.40 0.13 2.42
C SER A 164 -4.69 0.46 3.18
N LEU A 165 -4.79 0.09 4.45
CA LEU A 165 -5.94 0.44 5.29
C LEU A 165 -5.97 1.94 5.59
N ASP A 166 -4.82 2.51 5.96
CA ASP A 166 -4.70 3.95 6.24
C ASP A 166 -5.03 4.77 4.97
N GLU A 167 -4.56 4.34 3.79
CA GLU A 167 -4.91 4.96 2.51
C GLU A 167 -6.42 4.89 2.23
N TYR A 168 -7.05 3.75 2.49
CA TYR A 168 -8.50 3.59 2.35
C TYR A 168 -9.26 4.53 3.29
N GLU A 169 -8.94 4.54 4.58
CA GLU A 169 -9.59 5.40 5.58
C GLU A 169 -9.42 6.87 5.23
N MET A 170 -8.20 7.29 4.88
CA MET A 170 -7.94 8.67 4.49
C MET A 170 -8.72 9.06 3.25
N SER A 171 -8.87 8.16 2.25
CA SER A 171 -9.71 8.44 1.07
C SER A 171 -11.19 8.66 1.40
N LYS A 172 -11.67 8.14 2.54
CA LYS A 172 -13.06 8.36 2.99
C LYS A 172 -13.22 9.71 3.68
N LEU A 173 -12.18 10.17 4.37
CA LEU A 173 -12.15 11.44 5.09
C LEU A 173 -11.85 12.62 4.16
N LEU A 174 -10.96 12.42 3.18
CA LEU A 174 -10.47 13.47 2.28
C LEU A 174 -11.27 13.51 0.96
N LYS A 175 -12.45 14.11 0.98
CA LYS A 175 -13.33 14.26 -0.21
C LYS A 175 -13.64 15.71 -0.58
N GLY A 176 -13.25 16.65 0.26
CA GLY A 176 -13.43 18.08 0.08
C GLY A 176 -12.51 18.65 -0.99
N SER A 177 -12.94 19.75 -1.61
CA SER A 177 -12.19 20.44 -2.66
C SER A 177 -10.86 21.03 -2.18
N PHE A 178 -10.69 21.20 -0.87
CA PHE A 178 -9.52 21.78 -0.23
C PHE A 178 -8.73 20.79 0.65
N ASP A 179 -9.12 19.51 0.67
CA ASP A 179 -8.54 18.51 1.57
C ASP A 179 -7.09 18.15 1.21
N MET A 180 -6.69 18.45 -0.03
CA MET A 180 -5.32 18.26 -0.52
C MET A 180 -4.46 19.53 -0.40
N GLN A 181 -5.06 20.63 0.06
CA GLN A 181 -4.42 21.93 0.17
C GLN A 181 -3.92 22.13 1.60
N GLY A 182 -2.78 22.80 1.76
CA GLY A 182 -2.26 23.13 3.09
C GLY A 182 -3.22 24.02 3.87
N ALA A 183 -3.38 23.75 5.16
CA ALA A 183 -4.21 24.57 6.05
C ALA A 183 -3.37 25.66 6.75
N SER A 184 -3.95 26.85 6.91
CA SER A 184 -3.39 27.94 7.73
C SER A 184 -4.28 28.16 8.95
N LEU A 185 -3.72 28.03 10.15
CA LEU A 185 -4.42 28.25 11.42
C LEU A 185 -3.99 29.60 12.03
N PHE A 186 -4.97 30.46 12.35
CA PHE A 186 -4.73 31.70 13.09
C PHE A 186 -5.36 31.60 14.47
N ILE A 187 -4.54 31.57 15.52
CA ILE A 187 -4.98 31.53 16.91
C ILE A 187 -5.04 32.97 17.43
N ARG A 188 -6.19 33.36 17.98
CA ARG A 188 -6.38 34.68 18.60
C ARG A 188 -6.40 34.52 20.12
N ALA A 189 -5.76 35.48 20.80
CA ALA A 189 -5.72 35.57 22.25
C ALA A 189 -7.05 36.04 22.84
#